data_AF-A0A7J7KWL9-F1
#
_entry.id   AF-A0A7J7KWL9-F1
#
_cell.length_a   1.000
_cell.length_b   1.000
_cell.length_c   1.000
_cell.angle_alpha   90.00
_cell.angle_beta   90.00
_cell.angle_gamma   90.00
#
_symmetry.space_group_name_H-M   'P 1'
#
loop_
_entity.id
_entity.type
_entity.pdbx_description
1 polymer ?
#
loop_
_entity_poly.entity_id
_entity_poly.type
_entity_poly.pdbx_seq_one_letter_code
_entity_poly.pdbx_strand_id
1 'polypeptide(L)'
;MKPGWYWLTKDEKKLFIQTLRDLRVPYGFSSNWKNIVSSDFKELKNKKPHDYHVLMQHLLFMLIQHAFKDKKKIRDIIISLLTFFSAPCSKVVDIETLMSLERGMAKTLCKVEKKFPPSVFVVMMHLPIHLAYESRVNGHEPF
;
A
#
# COMPACT_ATOMS: atom_id res chain seq x y z
N MET A 1 -12.43 -2.28 -22.64
CA MET A 1 -12.11 -1.06 -21.87
C MET A 1 -10.78 -0.50 -22.37
N LYS A 2 -10.70 0.81 -22.66
CA LYS A 2 -9.41 1.46 -22.96
C LYS A 2 -8.56 1.49 -21.67
N PRO A 3 -7.26 1.18 -21.73
CA PRO A 3 -6.42 1.23 -20.54
C PRO A 3 -6.36 2.66 -19.99
N GLY A 4 -6.82 2.84 -18.76
CA GLY A 4 -6.71 4.10 -18.03
C GLY A 4 -5.26 4.35 -17.60
N TRP A 5 -4.94 5.59 -17.23
CA TRP A 5 -3.56 5.95 -16.87
C TRP A 5 -2.99 5.14 -15.70
N TYR A 6 -3.85 4.66 -14.80
CA TYR A 6 -3.52 3.80 -13.66
C TYR A 6 -3.30 2.33 -14.02
N TRP A 7 -3.48 1.92 -15.28
CA TRP A 7 -3.34 0.52 -15.68
C TRP A 7 -1.86 0.12 -15.76
N LEU A 8 -1.58 -1.05 -15.23
CA LEU A 8 -0.33 -1.75 -15.50
C LEU A 8 -0.42 -2.44 -16.86
N THR A 9 0.62 -2.28 -17.67
CA THR A 9 0.86 -3.10 -18.85
C THR A 9 1.03 -4.57 -18.44
N LYS A 10 0.92 -5.49 -19.41
CA LYS A 10 1.14 -6.92 -19.13
C LYS A 10 2.54 -7.16 -18.57
N ASP A 11 3.55 -6.45 -19.07
CA ASP A 11 4.93 -6.59 -18.64
C ASP A 11 5.16 -6.00 -17.25
N GLU A 12 4.60 -4.84 -16.92
CA GLU A 12 4.68 -4.28 -15.57
C GLU A 12 3.94 -5.16 -14.54
N LYS A 13 2.79 -5.75 -14.90
CA LYS A 13 2.09 -6.72 -14.03
C LYS A 13 2.96 -7.95 -13.79
N LYS A 14 3.54 -8.52 -14.86
CA LYS A 14 4.41 -9.68 -14.76
C LYS A 14 5.64 -9.39 -13.89
N LEU A 15 6.27 -8.24 -14.11
CA LEU A 15 7.40 -7.77 -13.33
C LEU A 15 7.05 -7.61 -11.85
N PHE A 16 5.92 -6.96 -11.55
CA PHE A 16 5.45 -6.78 -10.16
C PHE A 16 5.29 -8.13 -9.45
N ILE A 17 4.60 -9.08 -10.07
CA ILE A 17 4.26 -10.35 -9.44
C ILE A 17 5.49 -11.27 -9.38
N GLN A 18 6.35 -11.24 -10.39
CA GLN A 18 7.62 -11.97 -10.38
C GLN A 18 8.56 -11.44 -9.29
N THR A 19 8.68 -10.11 -9.16
CA THR A 19 9.48 -9.49 -8.09
C THR A 19 8.97 -9.92 -6.71
N LEU A 20 7.66 -9.93 -6.50
CA LEU A 20 7.08 -10.41 -5.25
C LEU A 20 7.35 -11.91 -5.02
N ARG A 21 7.24 -12.74 -6.05
CA ARG A 21 7.48 -14.20 -5.97
C ARG A 21 8.93 -14.53 -5.61
N ASP A 22 9.87 -13.80 -6.20
CA ASP A 22 11.31 -14.05 -6.05
C ASP A 22 11.90 -13.36 -4.81
N LEU A 23 11.09 -12.54 -4.11
CA LEU A 23 11.49 -11.83 -2.92
C LEU A 23 11.88 -12.80 -1.79
N ARG A 24 13.10 -12.65 -1.30
CA ARG A 24 13.58 -13.30 -0.08
C ARG A 24 13.51 -12.31 1.06
N VAL A 25 12.85 -12.71 2.13
CA VAL A 25 12.70 -11.92 3.35
C VAL A 25 13.37 -12.63 4.54
N PRO A 26 13.77 -11.91 5.59
CA PRO A 26 14.29 -12.52 6.81
C PRO A 26 13.30 -13.53 7.41
N TYR A 27 13.84 -14.52 8.13
CA TYR A 27 13.01 -15.47 8.86
C TYR A 27 12.10 -14.74 9.86
N GLY A 28 10.81 -15.12 9.89
CA GLY A 28 9.81 -14.50 10.75
C GLY A 28 9.24 -13.17 10.23
N PHE A 29 9.71 -12.63 9.10
CA PHE A 29 9.19 -11.38 8.54
C PHE A 29 7.83 -11.56 7.86
N SER A 30 7.67 -12.61 7.04
CA SER A 30 6.40 -13.00 6.41
C SER A 30 6.45 -14.47 6.00
N SER A 31 5.32 -14.99 5.52
CA SER A 31 5.30 -16.26 4.81
C SER A 31 6.10 -16.17 3.50
N ASN A 32 6.49 -17.32 2.96
CA ASN A 32 7.22 -17.40 1.70
C ASN A 32 6.31 -16.99 0.51
N TRP A 33 6.62 -15.85 -0.10
CA TRP A 33 5.86 -15.29 -1.23
C TRP A 33 5.80 -16.19 -2.45
N LYS A 34 6.80 -17.07 -2.65
CA LYS A 34 6.80 -18.07 -3.72
C LYS A 34 5.63 -19.06 -3.62
N ASN A 35 5.16 -19.32 -2.40
CA ASN A 35 4.04 -20.23 -2.13
C ASN A 35 2.69 -19.50 -2.12
N ILE A 36 2.72 -18.17 -1.97
CA ILE A 36 1.54 -17.30 -1.97
C ILE A 36 1.17 -16.90 -3.40
N VAL A 37 2.14 -16.57 -4.23
CA VAL A 37 1.89 -16.19 -5.63
C VAL A 37 1.49 -17.43 -6.43
N SER A 38 0.37 -17.37 -7.15
CA SER A 38 -0.07 -18.47 -8.01
C SER A 38 0.94 -18.75 -9.13
N SER A 39 1.00 -20.00 -9.59
CA SER A 39 1.89 -20.40 -10.68
C SER A 39 1.62 -19.65 -11.98
N ASP A 40 0.36 -19.24 -12.21
CA ASP A 40 -0.07 -18.46 -13.37
C ASP A 40 0.03 -16.94 -13.16
N PHE A 41 0.55 -16.49 -12.01
CA PHE A 41 0.75 -15.09 -11.65
C PHE A 41 -0.52 -14.23 -11.71
N LYS A 42 -1.70 -14.81 -11.53
CA LYS A 42 -2.97 -14.05 -11.53
C LYS A 42 -3.48 -13.75 -10.15
N GLU A 43 -3.14 -14.57 -9.18
CA GLU A 43 -3.72 -14.52 -7.86
C GLU A 43 -2.70 -14.85 -6.78
N LEU A 44 -3.18 -14.72 -5.56
CA LEU A 44 -2.39 -14.45 -4.38
C LEU A 44 -3.07 -15.34 -3.31
N LYS A 45 -2.64 -16.60 -3.20
CA LYS A 45 -3.24 -17.71 -2.45
C LYS A 45 -2.79 -17.78 -0.99
N ASN A 46 -3.56 -18.47 -0.15
CA ASN A 46 -3.18 -18.92 1.20
C ASN A 46 -2.56 -17.84 2.11
N LYS A 47 -3.14 -16.64 2.11
CA LYS A 47 -2.60 -15.52 2.88
C LYS A 47 -3.07 -15.52 4.31
N LYS A 48 -2.14 -15.30 5.23
CA LYS A 48 -2.48 -14.92 6.58
C LYS A 48 -2.72 -13.40 6.64
N PRO A 49 -3.52 -12.89 7.60
CA PRO A 49 -3.66 -11.45 7.82
C PRO A 49 -2.31 -10.72 7.93
N HIS A 50 -1.34 -11.33 8.62
CA HIS A 50 0.03 -10.84 8.71
C HIS A 50 0.67 -10.58 7.34
N ASP A 51 0.49 -11.47 6.35
CA ASP A 51 1.09 -11.30 5.03
C ASP A 51 0.49 -10.09 4.29
N TYR A 52 -0.79 -9.80 4.49
CA TYR A 52 -1.42 -8.58 3.98
C TYR A 52 -0.85 -7.33 4.64
N HIS A 53 -0.66 -7.34 5.97
CA HIS A 53 -0.03 -6.22 6.68
C HIS A 53 1.38 -5.95 6.16
N VAL A 54 2.20 -6.99 6.01
CA VAL A 54 3.57 -6.85 5.47
C VAL A 54 3.55 -6.33 4.04
N LEU A 55 2.65 -6.86 3.20
CA LEU A 55 2.51 -6.40 1.82
C LEU A 55 2.16 -4.92 1.77
N MET A 56 1.12 -4.49 2.48
CA MET A 56 0.65 -3.10 2.46
C MET A 56 1.66 -2.13 3.07
N GLN A 57 2.30 -2.52 4.17
CA GLN A 57 3.14 -1.61 4.95
C GLN A 57 4.58 -1.50 4.40
N HIS A 58 5.13 -2.59 3.86
CA HIS A 58 6.56 -2.65 3.49
C HIS A 58 6.77 -2.93 2.01
N LEU A 59 6.15 -3.99 1.48
CA LEU A 59 6.52 -4.50 0.16
C LEU A 59 5.88 -3.73 -0.99
N LEU A 60 4.64 -3.27 -0.82
CA LEU A 60 3.90 -2.58 -1.88
C LEU A 60 4.58 -1.28 -2.28
N PHE A 61 5.19 -0.56 -1.33
CA PHE A 61 5.99 0.63 -1.62
C PHE A 61 7.16 0.30 -2.55
N MET A 62 7.94 -0.73 -2.20
CA MET A 62 9.10 -1.18 -2.98
C MET A 62 8.68 -1.69 -4.36
N LEU A 63 7.63 -2.51 -4.44
CA LEU A 63 7.15 -3.08 -5.68
C LEU A 63 6.61 -2.02 -6.64
N ILE A 64 5.93 -1.00 -6.11
CA ILE A 64 5.44 0.12 -6.94
C ILE A 64 6.60 0.94 -7.47
N GLN A 65 7.61 1.21 -6.64
CA GLN A 65 8.83 1.89 -7.09
C GLN A 65 9.53 1.11 -8.22
N HIS A 66 9.54 -0.22 -8.14
CA HIS A 66 10.17 -1.08 -9.12
C HIS A 66 9.34 -1.24 -10.42
N ALA A 67 8.03 -1.44 -10.31
CA ALA A 67 7.15 -1.74 -11.44
C ALA A 67 6.58 -0.50 -12.15
N PHE A 68 6.55 0.67 -11.50
CA PHE A 68 5.98 1.92 -12.05
C PHE A 68 7.06 2.97 -12.34
N LYS A 69 8.17 2.58 -12.98
CA LYS A 69 9.30 3.49 -13.28
C LYS A 69 8.87 4.71 -14.09
N ASP A 70 8.06 4.50 -15.12
CA ASP A 70 7.64 5.55 -16.06
C ASP A 70 6.38 6.32 -15.63
N LYS A 71 5.70 5.86 -14.57
CA LYS A 71 4.43 6.46 -14.08
C LYS A 71 4.61 7.28 -12.81
N LYS A 72 5.55 8.24 -12.82
CA LYS A 72 5.91 9.08 -11.66
C LYS A 72 4.70 9.64 -10.90
N LYS A 73 3.73 10.25 -11.60
CA LYS A 73 2.54 10.84 -10.95
C LYS A 73 1.70 9.82 -10.16
N ILE A 74 1.56 8.60 -10.66
CA ILE A 74 0.78 7.54 -9.99
C ILE A 74 1.56 7.00 -8.80
N ARG A 75 2.86 6.80 -9.00
CA ARG A 75 3.77 6.38 -7.95
C ARG A 75 3.76 7.34 -6.77
N ASP A 76 3.87 8.65 -7.02
CA ASP A 76 3.82 9.67 -5.96
C ASP A 76 2.49 9.63 -5.18
N ILE A 77 1.36 9.41 -5.87
CA ILE A 77 0.04 9.29 -5.24
C ILE A 77 -0.05 8.04 -4.38
N ILE A 78 0.36 6.87 -4.91
CA ILE A 78 0.27 5.63 -4.14
C ILE A 78 1.27 5.64 -2.98
N ILE A 79 2.47 6.16 -3.18
CA ILE A 79 3.45 6.33 -2.09
C ILE A 79 2.89 7.19 -0.98
N SER A 80 2.31 8.35 -1.34
CA SER A 80 1.66 9.22 -0.35
C SER A 80 0.62 8.43 0.45
N LEU A 81 -0.19 7.61 -0.23
CA LEU A 81 -1.19 6.75 0.42
C LEU A 81 -0.55 5.70 1.34
N LEU A 82 0.50 5.02 0.91
CA LEU A 82 1.18 3.97 1.70
C LEU A 82 1.90 4.53 2.92
N THR A 83 2.42 5.75 2.85
CA THR A 83 3.03 6.42 4.00
C THR A 83 2.04 6.52 5.16
N PHE A 84 0.73 6.75 4.90
CA PHE A 84 -0.32 6.75 5.93
C PHE A 84 -0.53 5.41 6.59
N PHE A 85 -0.29 4.30 5.90
CA PHE A 85 -0.40 2.97 6.51
C PHE A 85 0.88 2.56 7.24
N SER A 86 2.02 3.15 6.88
CA SER A 86 3.31 2.84 7.52
C SER A 86 3.54 3.61 8.81
N ALA A 87 3.12 4.88 8.88
CA ALA A 87 3.45 5.76 9.99
C ALA A 87 2.69 5.41 11.29
N PRO A 88 1.38 5.13 11.29
CA PRO A 88 0.66 4.71 12.51
C PRO A 88 1.10 3.33 13.01
N CYS A 89 1.85 2.56 12.24
CA CYS A 89 2.38 1.27 12.65
C CYS A 89 3.83 1.36 13.16
N SER A 90 4.41 2.56 13.31
CA SER A 90 5.73 2.71 13.93
C SER A 90 5.62 2.63 15.46
N LYS A 91 6.63 2.03 16.10
CA LYS A 91 6.68 1.83 17.57
C LYS A 91 6.55 3.13 18.38
N VAL A 92 6.92 4.25 17.77
CA VAL A 92 6.78 5.60 18.32
C VAL A 92 6.25 6.48 17.20
N VAL A 93 5.16 7.21 17.46
CA VAL A 93 4.63 8.23 16.57
C VAL A 93 4.47 9.51 17.38
N ASP A 94 5.12 10.59 16.96
CA ASP A 94 4.94 11.89 17.60
C ASP A 94 3.65 12.58 17.12
N ILE A 95 3.14 13.51 17.93
CA ILE A 95 1.89 14.22 17.67
C ILE A 95 1.98 15.09 16.42
N GLU A 96 3.13 15.66 16.09
CA GLU A 96 3.31 16.50 14.90
C GLU A 96 3.18 15.66 13.62
N THR A 97 3.73 14.45 13.62
CA THR A 97 3.56 13.44 12.57
C THR A 97 2.08 13.10 12.41
N LEU A 98 1.35 12.82 13.49
CA LEU A 98 -0.10 12.53 13.41
C LEU A 98 -0.90 13.71 12.84
N MET A 99 -0.61 14.94 13.27
CA MET A 99 -1.27 16.15 12.74
C MET A 99 -0.94 16.40 11.25
N SER A 100 0.30 16.13 10.85
CA SER A 100 0.73 16.20 9.45
C SER A 100 0.01 15.15 8.61
N LEU A 101 -0.14 13.93 9.15
CA LEU A 101 -0.85 12.84 8.49
C LEU A 101 -2.34 13.18 8.34
N GLU A 102 -3.01 13.66 9.39
CA GLU A 102 -4.42 14.07 9.33
C GLU A 102 -4.67 15.08 8.19
N ARG A 103 -3.83 16.13 8.11
CA ARG A 103 -3.92 17.16 7.04
C ARG A 103 -3.52 16.61 5.66
N GLY A 104 -2.57 15.69 5.61
CA GLY A 104 -2.06 15.10 4.38
C GLY A 104 -3.01 14.06 3.76
N MET A 105 -3.77 13.34 4.58
CA MET A 105 -4.58 12.21 4.14
C MET A 105 -5.74 12.68 3.27
N ALA A 106 -6.46 13.72 3.71
CA ALA A 106 -7.52 14.32 2.92
C ALA A 106 -7.03 14.74 1.51
N LYS A 107 -5.88 15.41 1.44
CA LYS A 107 -5.26 15.81 0.16
C LYS A 107 -4.88 14.61 -0.70
N THR A 108 -4.39 13.54 -0.08
CA THR A 108 -4.00 12.31 -0.78
C THR A 108 -5.21 11.59 -1.34
N LEU A 109 -6.29 11.43 -0.55
CA LEU A 109 -7.55 10.85 -1.01
C LEU A 109 -8.14 11.62 -2.19
N CYS A 110 -8.16 12.95 -2.14
CA CYS A 110 -8.61 13.75 -3.29
C CYS A 110 -7.77 13.52 -4.56
N LYS A 111 -6.45 13.29 -4.42
CA LYS A 111 -5.58 12.97 -5.57
C LYS A 111 -5.87 11.57 -6.11
N VAL A 112 -6.11 10.59 -5.22
CA VAL A 112 -6.51 9.24 -5.61
C VAL A 112 -7.86 9.32 -6.36
N GLU A 113 -8.81 10.10 -5.88
CA GLU A 113 -10.18 10.17 -6.41
C GLU A 113 -10.22 10.74 -7.83
N LYS A 114 -9.36 11.72 -8.09
CA LYS A 114 -9.18 12.31 -9.41
C LYS A 114 -8.50 11.36 -10.42
N LYS A 115 -7.85 10.29 -9.98
CA LYS A 115 -6.96 9.46 -10.82
C LYS A 115 -7.34 8.00 -10.92
N PHE A 116 -8.03 7.46 -9.92
CA PHE A 116 -8.44 6.07 -9.85
C PHE A 116 -9.94 5.94 -10.08
N PRO A 117 -10.42 4.76 -10.55
CA PRO A 117 -11.84 4.55 -10.78
C PRO A 117 -12.62 4.53 -9.46
N PRO A 118 -13.92 4.86 -9.47
CA PRO A 118 -14.77 4.83 -8.28
C PRO A 118 -14.75 3.50 -7.53
N SER A 119 -14.48 2.38 -8.22
CA SER A 119 -14.35 1.05 -7.63
C SER A 119 -13.22 0.91 -6.62
N VAL A 120 -12.23 1.82 -6.61
CA VAL A 120 -11.18 1.87 -5.59
C VAL A 120 -11.71 2.45 -4.27
N PHE A 121 -12.71 3.31 -4.32
CA PHE A 121 -13.28 4.02 -3.16
C PHE A 121 -14.29 3.17 -2.40
N VAL A 122 -13.78 2.10 -1.77
CA VAL A 122 -14.53 1.34 -0.76
C VAL A 122 -14.39 2.01 0.60
N VAL A 123 -15.27 1.68 1.54
CA VAL A 123 -15.26 2.22 2.92
C VAL A 123 -13.86 2.18 3.55
N MET A 124 -13.10 1.10 3.32
CA MET A 124 -11.74 0.91 3.82
C MET A 124 -10.75 1.99 3.36
N MET A 125 -10.96 2.62 2.20
CA MET A 125 -10.11 3.71 1.72
C MET A 125 -10.35 5.03 2.44
N HIS A 126 -11.50 5.21 3.07
CA HIS A 126 -11.82 6.41 3.84
C HIS A 126 -11.36 6.29 5.30
N LEU A 127 -11.30 5.08 5.86
CA LEU A 127 -10.87 4.86 7.25
C LEU A 127 -9.54 5.51 7.65
N PRO A 128 -8.50 5.58 6.80
CA PRO A 128 -7.22 6.15 7.23
C PRO A 128 -7.27 7.65 7.55
N ILE A 129 -8.32 8.37 7.10
CA ILE A 129 -8.53 9.77 7.51
C ILE A 129 -8.84 9.88 9.01
N HIS A 130 -9.47 8.85 9.57
CA HIS A 130 -9.84 8.78 10.99
C HIS A 130 -8.71 8.19 11.83
N LEU A 131 -7.91 7.27 11.28
CA LEU A 131 -6.81 6.61 12.01
C LEU A 131 -5.83 7.60 12.67
N ALA A 132 -5.42 8.64 11.96
CA ALA A 132 -4.49 9.63 12.51
C ALA A 132 -5.11 10.44 13.65
N TYR A 133 -6.38 10.82 13.51
CA TYR A 133 -7.13 11.54 14.54
C TYR A 133 -7.36 10.64 15.78
N GLU A 134 -7.82 9.41 15.57
CA GLU A 134 -8.08 8.43 16.62
C GLU A 134 -6.79 8.11 17.40
N SER A 135 -5.67 7.88 16.70
CA SER A 135 -4.35 7.66 17.33
C SER A 135 -3.90 8.85 18.17
N ARG A 136 -4.27 10.08 17.79
CA ARG A 136 -3.92 11.30 18.52
C ARG A 136 -4.77 11.49 19.78
N VAL A 137 -6.06 11.13 19.72
CA VAL A 137 -7.01 11.35 20.83
C VAL A 137 -6.95 10.20 21.85
N ASN A 138 -6.85 8.96 21.37
CA ASN A 138 -6.93 7.76 22.21
C ASN A 138 -5.55 7.22 22.60
N GLY A 139 -4.47 7.78 22.05
CA GLY A 139 -3.11 7.27 22.16
C GLY A 139 -2.76 6.30 21.03
N HIS A 140 -1.46 6.11 20.83
CA HIS A 140 -0.93 5.19 19.83
C HIS A 140 -0.94 3.77 20.38
N GLU A 141 -1.72 2.87 19.78
CA GLU A 141 -1.58 1.43 20.02
C GLU A 141 -0.57 0.85 19.02
N PRO A 142 0.63 0.44 19.47
CA PRO A 142 1.55 -0.27 18.60
C PRO A 142 1.00 -1.67 18.30
N PHE A 143 0.89 -2.01 17.01
CA PHE A 143 0.68 -3.37 16.54
C PHE A 143 1.97 -4.19 16.62
#